data_AF-A0A7W4PGP6-F1
#
_entry.id   AF-A0A7W4PGP6-F1
#
_cell.length_a   1.000
_cell.length_b   1.000
_cell.length_c   1.000
_cell.angle_alpha   90.00
_cell.angle_beta   90.00
_cell.angle_gamma   90.00
#
_symmetry.space_group_name_H-M   'P 1'
#
loop_
_entity.id
_entity.type
_entity.pdbx_description
1 polymer ?
#
loop_
_entity_poly.entity_id
_entity_poly.type
_entity_poly.pdbx_seq_one_letter_code
_entity_poly.pdbx_strand_id
1 'polypeptide(L)'
;MNARTRALRSLIRLHKTKVDQAKAAMAEALASEHTARLQLESCQATIESERQAAMAEHVSMDDFRRWLPFGQEAVERAENTLHSASQAADHAREALMQANAALKAATSILDRRMEEEKEIRTRRELAEIDDLSRRVRMTPG
;
A
#
# COMPACT_ATOMS: atom_id res chain seq x y z
N MET A 1 -32.94 6.92 -3.98
CA MET A 1 -31.52 6.87 -3.58
C MET A 1 -30.88 8.23 -3.82
N ASN A 2 -30.31 8.86 -2.79
CA ASN A 2 -29.83 10.24 -2.84
C ASN A 2 -28.56 10.39 -3.69
N ALA A 3 -28.40 11.53 -4.38
CA ALA A 3 -27.22 11.87 -5.18
C ALA A 3 -25.92 11.80 -4.36
N ARG A 4 -25.97 12.19 -3.09
CA ARG A 4 -24.84 12.12 -2.16
C ARG A 4 -24.36 10.68 -1.90
N THR A 5 -25.27 9.73 -1.77
CA THR A 5 -24.97 8.30 -1.60
C THR A 5 -24.35 7.69 -2.86
N ARG A 6 -24.80 8.13 -4.05
CA ARG A 6 -24.18 7.76 -5.34
C ARG A 6 -22.75 8.32 -5.48
N ALA A 7 -22.54 9.56 -5.06
CA ALA A 7 -21.23 10.20 -5.05
C ALA A 7 -20.27 9.45 -4.11
N LEU A 8 -20.69 9.12 -2.88
CA LEU A 8 -19.90 8.33 -1.92
C LEU A 8 -19.54 6.94 -2.44
N ARG A 9 -20.48 6.23 -3.07
CA ARG A 9 -20.17 4.92 -3.71
C ARG A 9 -19.15 5.05 -4.84
N SER A 10 -19.20 6.15 -5.60
CA SER A 10 -18.22 6.42 -6.65
C SER A 10 -16.85 6.75 -6.08
N LEU A 11 -16.81 7.53 -4.99
CA LEU A 11 -15.59 7.81 -4.24
C LEU A 11 -14.96 6.53 -3.65
N ILE A 12 -15.77 5.62 -3.10
CA ILE A 12 -15.30 4.32 -2.60
C ILE A 12 -14.69 3.49 -3.74
N ARG A 13 -15.33 3.46 -4.92
CA ARG A 13 -14.75 2.78 -6.10
C ARG A 13 -13.39 3.37 -6.47
N LEU A 14 -13.28 4.69 -6.49
CA LEU A 14 -12.00 5.38 -6.74
C LEU A 14 -10.94 5.01 -5.69
N HIS A 15 -11.30 5.00 -4.40
CA HIS A 15 -10.37 4.60 -3.34
C HIS A 15 -9.95 3.13 -3.43
N LYS A 16 -10.83 2.22 -3.85
CA LYS A 16 -10.45 0.82 -4.13
C LYS A 16 -9.39 0.75 -5.23
N THR A 17 -9.61 1.45 -6.35
CA THR A 17 -8.63 1.53 -7.43
C THR A 17 -7.29 2.11 -6.95
N LYS A 18 -7.31 3.14 -6.10
CA LYS A 18 -6.10 3.71 -5.51
C LYS A 18 -5.37 2.73 -4.59
N VAL A 19 -6.10 1.94 -3.80
CA VAL A 19 -5.51 0.87 -2.97
C VAL A 19 -4.87 -0.19 -3.87
N ASP A 20 -5.52 -0.60 -4.94
CA ASP A 20 -4.99 -1.60 -5.85
C ASP A 20 -3.73 -1.10 -6.57
N GLN A 21 -3.71 0.17 -7.00
CA GLN A 21 -2.52 0.85 -7.53
C GLN A 21 -1.39 0.92 -6.50
N ALA A 22 -1.69 1.29 -5.25
CA ALA A 22 -0.69 1.35 -4.19
C ALA A 22 -0.11 -0.03 -3.85
N LYS A 23 -0.92 -1.10 -3.93
CA LYS A 23 -0.44 -2.48 -3.78
C LYS A 23 0.50 -2.88 -4.90
N ALA A 24 0.17 -2.55 -6.15
CA ALA A 24 1.04 -2.81 -7.29
C ALA A 24 2.39 -2.08 -7.13
N ALA A 25 2.35 -0.78 -6.80
CA ALA A 25 3.55 0.01 -6.55
C ALA A 25 4.40 -0.55 -5.39
N MET A 26 3.76 -1.04 -4.31
CA MET A 26 4.46 -1.68 -3.20
C MET A 26 5.14 -2.99 -3.64
N ALA A 27 4.46 -3.81 -4.45
CA ALA A 27 5.04 -5.04 -4.96
C ALA A 27 6.27 -4.77 -5.86
N GLU A 28 6.17 -3.76 -6.73
CA GLU A 28 7.28 -3.32 -7.57
C GLU A 28 8.45 -2.79 -6.74
N ALA A 29 8.19 -1.97 -5.72
CA ALA A 29 9.23 -1.43 -4.85
C ALA A 29 9.95 -2.53 -4.06
N LEU A 30 9.22 -3.51 -3.53
CA LEU A 30 9.81 -4.68 -2.85
C LEU A 30 10.63 -5.56 -3.80
N ALA A 31 10.18 -5.75 -5.04
CA ALA A 31 10.94 -6.48 -6.05
C ALA A 31 12.25 -5.75 -6.42
N SER A 32 12.19 -4.41 -6.51
CA SER A 32 13.38 -3.57 -6.74
C SER A 32 14.35 -3.65 -5.56
N GLU A 33 13.86 -3.57 -4.33
CA GLU A 33 14.68 -3.69 -3.12
C GLU A 33 15.35 -5.06 -3.04
N HIS A 34 14.61 -6.13 -3.33
CA HIS A 34 15.16 -7.48 -3.37
C HIS A 34 16.26 -7.61 -4.44
N THR A 35 16.02 -7.07 -5.63
CA THR A 35 17.02 -7.09 -6.71
C THR A 35 18.28 -6.33 -6.33
N ALA A 36 18.16 -5.16 -5.71
CA ALA A 36 19.29 -4.38 -5.24
C ALA A 36 20.09 -5.12 -4.14
N ARG A 37 19.40 -5.85 -3.26
CA ARG A 37 20.03 -6.70 -2.24
C ARG A 37 20.84 -7.83 -2.88
N LEU A 38 20.27 -8.54 -3.85
CA LEU A 38 20.98 -9.60 -4.58
C LEU A 38 22.22 -9.05 -5.32
N GLN A 39 22.14 -7.83 -5.86
CA GLN A 39 23.30 -7.19 -6.49
C GLN A 39 24.41 -6.90 -5.46
N LEU A 40 24.06 -6.38 -4.29
CA LEU A 40 25.02 -6.15 -3.21
C LEU A 40 25.69 -7.44 -2.76
N GLU A 41 24.90 -8.49 -2.51
CA GLU A 41 25.40 -9.82 -2.15
C GLU A 41 26.33 -10.38 -3.24
N SER A 42 25.97 -10.21 -4.51
CA SER A 42 26.82 -10.61 -5.64
C SER A 42 28.14 -9.86 -5.67
N CYS A 43 28.15 -8.53 -5.48
CA CYS A 43 29.38 -7.75 -5.46
C CYS A 43 30.31 -8.16 -4.30
N GLN A 44 29.74 -8.41 -3.13
CA GLN A 44 30.49 -8.89 -1.97
C GLN A 44 31.08 -10.28 -2.20
N ALA A 45 30.29 -11.19 -2.81
CA ALA A 45 30.75 -12.52 -3.19
C ALA A 45 31.88 -12.48 -4.22
N THR A 46 31.85 -11.55 -5.17
CA THR A 46 32.95 -11.36 -6.13
C THR A 46 34.23 -10.94 -5.41
N ILE A 47 34.19 -9.97 -4.50
CA ILE A 47 35.39 -9.57 -3.72
C ILE A 47 35.95 -10.76 -2.94
N GLU A 48 35.08 -11.54 -2.30
CA GLU A 48 35.51 -12.72 -1.54
C GLU A 48 36.15 -13.78 -2.46
N SER A 49 35.57 -14.03 -3.62
CA SER A 49 36.12 -14.96 -4.62
C SER A 49 37.50 -14.52 -5.13
N GLU A 50 37.65 -13.24 -5.45
CA GLU A 50 38.93 -12.69 -5.91
C GLU A 50 39.99 -12.75 -4.79
N ARG A 51 39.59 -12.50 -3.54
CA ARG A 51 40.48 -12.65 -2.38
C ARG A 51 40.97 -14.10 -2.24
N GLN A 52 40.06 -15.07 -2.36
CA GLN A 52 40.42 -16.49 -2.27
C GLN A 52 41.34 -16.92 -3.42
N ALA A 53 41.09 -16.46 -4.64
CA ALA A 53 41.94 -16.73 -5.79
C ALA A 53 43.37 -16.16 -5.60
N ALA A 54 43.50 -14.96 -5.05
CA ALA A 54 44.80 -14.37 -4.72
C ALA A 54 45.53 -15.13 -3.60
N MET A 55 44.81 -15.61 -2.59
CA MET A 55 45.39 -16.41 -1.50
C MET A 55 45.83 -17.81 -1.96
N ALA A 56 45.16 -18.40 -2.95
CA ALA A 56 45.52 -19.68 -3.55
C ALA A 56 46.59 -19.57 -4.65
N GLU A 57 47.21 -18.39 -4.82
CA GLU A 57 48.21 -18.08 -5.86
C GLU A 57 47.71 -18.28 -7.30
N HIS A 58 46.38 -18.33 -7.51
CA HIS A 58 45.78 -18.40 -8.84
C HIS A 58 45.82 -17.04 -9.56
N VAL A 59 45.92 -15.95 -8.80
CA VAL A 59 46.07 -14.57 -9.29
C VAL A 59 47.18 -13.90 -8.47
N SER A 60 47.95 -13.01 -9.09
CA SER A 60 48.96 -12.23 -8.36
C SER A 60 48.29 -11.36 -7.29
N MET A 61 48.86 -11.36 -6.07
CA MET A 61 48.41 -10.49 -4.98
C MET A 61 48.46 -9.00 -5.35
N ASP A 62 49.39 -8.60 -6.22
CA ASP A 62 49.48 -7.22 -6.70
C ASP A 62 48.35 -6.86 -7.68
N ASP A 63 47.88 -7.82 -8.48
CA ASP A 63 46.73 -7.62 -9.36
C ASP A 63 45.44 -7.50 -8.54
N PHE A 64 45.28 -8.35 -7.51
CA PHE A 64 44.17 -8.24 -6.55
C PHE A 64 44.15 -6.86 -5.86
N ARG A 65 45.30 -6.37 -5.37
CA ARG A 65 45.39 -5.05 -4.73
C ARG A 65 45.06 -3.91 -5.68
N ARG A 66 45.40 -4.03 -6.97
CA ARG A 66 45.04 -3.03 -8.00
C ARG A 66 43.55 -3.08 -8.33
N TRP A 67 42.93 -4.26 -8.30
CA TRP A 67 41.51 -4.44 -8.58
C TRP A 67 40.61 -4.05 -7.40
N LEU A 68 41.03 -4.30 -6.15
CA LEU A 68 40.21 -4.14 -4.95
C LEU A 68 39.48 -2.78 -4.83
N PRO A 69 40.09 -1.62 -5.14
CA PRO A 69 39.37 -0.34 -5.12
C PRO A 69 38.14 -0.32 -6.04
N PHE A 70 38.23 -0.90 -7.23
CA PHE A 70 37.10 -0.99 -8.16
C PHE A 70 35.98 -1.91 -7.64
N GLY A 71 36.36 -3.00 -6.97
CA GLY A 71 35.42 -3.88 -6.27
C GLY A 71 34.70 -3.14 -5.13
N GLN A 72 35.43 -2.36 -4.34
CA GLN A 72 34.88 -1.56 -3.25
C GLN A 72 33.92 -0.47 -3.77
N GLU A 73 34.27 0.23 -4.85
CA GLU A 73 33.37 1.18 -5.51
C GLU A 73 32.09 0.50 -6.04
N ALA A 74 32.18 -0.73 -6.54
CA ALA A 74 31.02 -1.49 -6.99
C ALA A 74 30.08 -1.83 -5.82
N VAL A 75 30.64 -2.23 -4.66
CA VAL A 75 29.88 -2.45 -3.43
C VAL A 75 29.20 -1.15 -2.96
N GLU A 76 29.94 -0.04 -2.91
CA GLU A 76 29.37 1.26 -2.50
C GLU A 76 28.20 1.68 -3.41
N ARG A 77 28.32 1.49 -4.73
CA ARG A 77 27.22 1.74 -5.67
C ARG A 77 26.02 0.83 -5.42
N ALA A 78 26.25 -0.44 -5.11
CA ALA A 78 25.19 -1.39 -4.80
C ALA A 78 24.51 -1.06 -3.46
N GLU A 79 25.25 -0.62 -2.44
CA GLU A 79 24.72 -0.15 -1.16
C GLU A 79 23.84 1.09 -1.35
N ASN A 80 24.29 2.07 -2.13
CA ASN A 80 23.51 3.25 -2.45
C ASN A 80 22.21 2.88 -3.20
N THR A 81 22.28 1.94 -4.14
CA THR A 81 21.11 1.44 -4.87
C THR A 81 20.12 0.75 -3.94
N LEU A 82 20.60 -0.10 -3.03
CA LEU A 82 19.77 -0.75 -2.01
C LEU A 82 19.14 0.27 -1.07
N HIS A 83 19.89 1.29 -0.65
CA HIS A 83 19.37 2.36 0.19
C HIS A 83 18.22 3.11 -0.48
N SER A 84 18.40 3.53 -1.74
CA SER A 84 17.35 4.20 -2.51
C SER A 84 16.12 3.29 -2.73
N ALA A 85 16.34 2.00 -3.02
CA ALA A 85 15.24 1.06 -3.20
C ALA A 85 14.47 0.81 -1.89
N SER A 86 15.16 0.75 -0.74
CA SER A 86 14.54 0.65 0.58
C SER A 86 13.68 1.88 0.88
N GLN A 87 14.18 3.09 0.60
CA GLN A 87 13.39 4.32 0.77
C GLN A 87 12.13 4.31 -0.11
N ALA A 88 12.24 3.85 -1.36
CA ALA A 88 11.10 3.72 -2.25
C ALA A 88 10.06 2.72 -1.71
N ALA A 89 10.50 1.59 -1.14
CA ALA A 89 9.62 0.62 -0.50
C ALA A 89 8.92 1.19 0.74
N ASP A 90 9.62 1.99 1.55
CA ASP A 90 9.02 2.66 2.70
C ASP A 90 7.96 3.69 2.27
N HIS A 91 8.24 4.51 1.26
CA HIS A 91 7.25 5.44 0.71
C HIS A 91 6.05 4.72 0.09
N ALA A 92 6.25 3.60 -0.61
CA ALA A 92 5.16 2.81 -1.15
C ALA A 92 4.29 2.20 -0.03
N ARG A 93 4.90 1.80 1.09
CA ARG A 93 4.19 1.31 2.28
C ARG A 93 3.33 2.40 2.91
N GLU A 94 3.87 3.61 3.07
CA GLU A 94 3.13 4.77 3.58
C GLU A 94 1.95 5.12 2.67
N ALA A 95 2.16 5.16 1.36
CA ALA A 95 1.11 5.42 0.38
C ALA A 95 -0.02 4.39 0.45
N LEU A 96 0.32 3.11 0.60
CA LEU A 96 -0.66 2.03 0.77
C LEU A 96 -1.45 2.19 2.08
N MET A 97 -0.78 2.56 3.18
CA MET A 97 -1.44 2.83 4.46
C MET A 97 -2.45 3.98 4.33
N GLN A 98 -2.06 5.08 3.70
CA GLN A 98 -2.93 6.23 3.47
C GLN A 98 -4.13 5.89 2.57
N ALA A 99 -3.90 5.13 1.49
CA ALA A 99 -4.96 4.69 0.59
C ALA A 99 -6.00 3.82 1.31
N ASN A 100 -5.55 2.88 2.16
CA ASN A 100 -6.42 2.05 2.98
C ASN A 100 -7.20 2.87 4.02
N ALA A 101 -6.54 3.83 4.68
CA ALA A 101 -7.19 4.72 5.64
C ALA A 101 -8.31 5.55 4.97
N ALA A 102 -8.05 6.09 3.77
CA ALA A 102 -9.04 6.84 3.02
C ALA A 102 -10.23 5.97 2.57
N LEU A 103 -9.96 4.74 2.11
CA LEU A 103 -11.01 3.77 1.77
C LEU A 103 -11.89 3.44 2.98
N LYS A 104 -11.25 3.18 4.14
CA LYS A 104 -11.96 2.88 5.39
C LYS A 104 -12.83 4.05 5.82
N ALA A 105 -12.30 5.27 5.81
CA ALA A 105 -13.06 6.48 6.14
C ALA A 105 -14.27 6.67 5.22
N ALA A 106 -14.09 6.55 3.90
CA ALA A 106 -15.19 6.67 2.94
C ALA A 106 -16.28 5.61 3.15
N THR A 107 -15.88 4.38 3.48
CA THR A 107 -16.81 3.27 3.76
C THR A 107 -17.60 3.53 5.04
N SER A 108 -16.92 3.91 6.14
CA SER A 108 -17.58 4.24 7.41
C SER A 108 -18.58 5.40 7.29
N ILE A 109 -18.27 6.41 6.46
CA ILE A 109 -19.21 7.51 6.17
C ILE A 109 -20.45 6.97 5.44
N LEU A 110 -20.28 6.10 4.45
CA LEU A 110 -21.41 5.50 3.74
C LEU A 110 -22.29 4.66 4.68
N ASP A 111 -21.69 3.81 5.50
CA ASP A 111 -22.42 2.93 6.42
C ASP A 111 -23.26 3.74 7.40
N ARG A 112 -22.66 4.78 8.01
CA ARG A 112 -23.38 5.69 8.90
C ARG A 112 -24.56 6.36 8.20
N ARG A 113 -24.39 6.79 6.94
CA ARG A 113 -25.46 7.42 6.17
C ARG A 113 -26.59 6.45 5.84
N MET A 114 -26.26 5.21 5.51
CA MET A 114 -27.27 4.18 5.26
C MET A 114 -28.08 3.88 6.53
N GLU A 115 -27.45 3.87 7.70
CA GLU A 115 -28.14 3.70 8.98
C GLU A 115 -29.04 4.90 9.30
N GLU A 116 -28.53 6.13 9.15
CA GLU A 116 -29.33 7.36 9.32
C GLU A 116 -30.57 7.38 8.38
N GLU A 117 -30.40 7.00 7.10
CA GLU A 117 -31.52 6.91 6.15
C GLU A 117 -32.54 5.83 6.53
N LYS A 118 -32.07 4.70 7.08
CA LYS A 118 -32.92 3.62 7.57
C LYS A 118 -33.72 4.05 8.80
N GLU A 119 -33.07 4.68 9.78
CA GLU A 119 -33.75 5.21 10.98
C GLU A 119 -34.84 6.22 10.62
N ILE A 120 -34.54 7.16 9.71
CA ILE A 120 -35.52 8.15 9.25
C ILE A 120 -36.71 7.47 8.59
N ARG A 121 -36.47 6.44 7.77
CA ARG A 121 -37.55 5.69 7.12
C ARG A 121 -38.42 4.96 8.15
N THR A 122 -37.80 4.23 9.08
CA THR A 122 -38.52 3.53 10.15
C THR A 122 -39.36 4.51 10.99
N ARG A 123 -38.83 5.69 11.33
CA ARG A 123 -39.59 6.71 12.06
C ARG A 123 -40.80 7.23 11.27
N ARG A 124 -40.68 7.40 9.96
CA ARG A 124 -41.80 7.81 9.09
C ARG A 124 -42.87 6.72 9.01
N GLU A 125 -42.47 5.47 8.80
CA GLU A 125 -43.37 4.32 8.75
C GLU A 125 -44.15 4.18 10.07
N LEU A 126 -43.48 4.32 11.22
CA LEU A 126 -44.13 4.28 12.53
C LEU A 126 -45.11 5.45 12.74
N ALA A 127 -44.76 6.66 12.29
CA ALA A 127 -45.64 7.82 12.38
C ALA A 127 -46.90 7.65 11.51
N GLU A 128 -46.75 7.11 10.30
CA GLU A 128 -47.87 6.80 9.41
C GLU A 128 -48.80 5.73 10.02
N ILE A 129 -48.24 4.70 10.65
CA ILE A 129 -49.03 3.67 11.35
C ILE A 129 -49.81 4.26 12.53
N ASP A 130 -49.20 5.14 13.33
CA ASP A 130 -49.88 5.81 14.44
C ASP A 130 -51.01 6.72 13.94
N ASP A 131 -50.77 7.51 12.90
CA ASP A 131 -51.77 8.38 12.29
C ASP A 131 -52.96 7.58 11.73
N LEU A 132 -52.70 6.47 11.04
CA LEU A 132 -53.76 5.57 10.57
C LEU A 132 -54.55 4.97 11.73
N SER A 133 -53.87 4.54 12.79
CA SER A 133 -54.49 3.99 14.00
C SER A 133 -55.38 5.01 14.72
N ARG A 134 -54.96 6.28 14.77
CA ARG A 134 -55.76 7.39 15.34
C ARG A 134 -56.99 7.67 14.50
N ARG A 135 -56.86 7.71 13.16
CA ARG A 135 -57.99 7.94 12.24
C ARG A 135 -59.06 6.86 12.36
N VAL A 136 -58.65 5.58 12.40
CA VAL A 136 -59.59 4.46 12.58
C VAL A 136 -60.36 4.56 13.90
N ARG A 137 -59.73 5.01 14.98
CA ARG A 137 -60.39 5.21 16.29
C ARG A 137 -61.33 6.43 16.34
N MET A 138 -61.15 7.41 15.45
CA MET A 138 -61.94 8.65 15.43
C MET A 138 -63.14 8.63 14.48
N THR A 139 -63.31 7.59 13.66
CA THR A 139 -64.57 7.28 12.97
C THR A 139 -65.45 6.41 13.88
N PRO A 140 -66.49 6.95 14.53
CA PRO A 140 -67.51 6.12 15.17
C PRO A 140 -68.35 5.47 14.07
N GLY A 141 -68.63 4.18 14.23
CA GLY A 141 -69.67 3.49 13.43
C GLY A 141 -71.05 4.00 13.78
#